data_AF-A0A7J2WDQ6-F1
#
_entry.id   AF-A0A7J2WDQ6-F1
#
_cell.length_a   1.000
_cell.length_b   1.000
_cell.length_c   1.000
_cell.angle_alpha   90.00
_cell.angle_beta   90.00
_cell.angle_gamma   90.00
#
_symmetry.space_group_name_H-M   'P 1'
#
loop_
_entity.id
_entity.type
_entity.pdbx_description
1 polymer ?
#
loop_
_entity_poly.entity_id
_entity_poly.type
_entity_poly.pdbx_seq_one_letter_code
_entity_poly.pdbx_strand_id
1 'polypeptide(L)' 'MGLTLREVQELMMKYYFERDSARGLYATFTWFVEEVGELADALLSNDKDKIKEELADVLAWLASVANLV' A
#
# COMPACT_ATOMS: atom_id res chain seq x y z
N MET A 1 -20.98 -2.85 7.03
CA MET A 1 -20.86 -1.83 5.96
C MET A 1 -19.37 -1.77 5.63
N GLY A 2 -18.98 -2.04 4.38
CA GLY A 2 -17.58 -2.02 3.97
C GLY A 2 -17.10 -0.59 3.70
N LEU A 3 -15.79 -0.40 3.59
CA LEU A 3 -15.19 0.85 3.15
C LEU A 3 -15.23 0.95 1.62
N THR A 4 -15.38 2.17 1.11
CA THR A 4 -15.17 2.50 -0.30
C THR A 4 -13.68 2.75 -0.59
N LEU A 5 -13.26 2.65 -1.86
CA LEU A 5 -11.88 2.99 -2.26
C LEU A 5 -11.51 4.44 -1.92
N ARG A 6 -12.47 5.36 -2.02
CA ARG A 6 -12.27 6.76 -1.63
C ARG A 6 -11.98 6.89 -0.14
N GLU A 7 -12.76 6.23 0.71
CA GLU A 7 -12.54 6.25 2.16
C GLU A 7 -11.20 5.61 2.54
N VAL A 8 -10.78 4.54 1.86
CA VAL A 8 -9.43 3.97 2.05
C VAL A 8 -8.35 4.98 1.69
N GLN A 9 -8.46 5.65 0.54
CA GLN A 9 -7.50 6.66 0.12
C GLN A 9 -7.43 7.85 1.09
N GLU A 10 -8.58 8.33 1.57
CA GLU A 10 -8.69 9.42 2.55
C GLU A 10 -8.10 9.03 3.91
N LEU A 11 -8.30 7.80 4.37
CA LEU A 11 -7.67 7.28 5.58
C LEU A 11 -6.14 7.21 5.41
N MET A 12 -5.65 6.72 4.27
CA MET A 12 -4.22 6.68 3.97
C MET A 12 -3.62 8.09 3.94
N MET A 13 -4.32 9.06 3.33
CA MET A 13 -3.90 10.46 3.34
C MET A 13 -3.82 10.99 4.77
N LYS A 14 -4.86 10.77 5.58
CA LYS A 14 -4.94 11.26 6.96
C LYS A 14 -3.78 10.77 7.83
N TYR A 15 -3.36 9.51 7.68
CA TYR A 15 -2.37 8.91 8.58
C TYR A 15 -0.94 8.97 8.06
N TYR A 16 -0.72 8.97 6.73
CA TYR A 16 0.61 8.75 6.16
C TYR A 16 1.10 9.86 5.24
N PHE A 17 0.23 10.78 4.81
CA PHE A 17 0.59 11.79 3.80
C PHE A 17 1.79 12.66 4.18
N GLU A 18 1.91 13.11 5.43
CA GLU A 18 3.06 13.92 5.86
C GLU A 18 4.38 13.16 5.70
N ARG A 19 4.40 11.88 6.12
CA ARG A 19 5.56 11.01 6.02
C ARG A 19 5.89 10.68 4.56
N ASP A 20 4.87 10.38 3.76
CA ASP A 20 5.02 10.00 2.36
C ASP A 20 5.50 11.19 1.53
N SER A 21 4.98 12.39 1.82
CA SER A 21 5.41 13.65 1.21
C SER A 21 6.86 13.99 1.57
N ALA A 22 7.26 13.80 2.83
CA ALA A 22 8.64 14.02 3.28
C ALA A 22 9.63 13.06 2.62
N ARG A 23 9.24 11.79 2.41
CA ARG A 23 10.03 10.78 1.69
C ARG A 23 10.05 11.01 0.17
N GLY A 24 8.97 11.56 -0.39
CA GLY A 24 8.83 11.88 -1.81
C GLY A 24 8.28 10.73 -2.66
N LEU A 25 7.81 11.08 -3.86
CA LEU A 25 7.08 10.18 -4.77
C LEU A 25 7.89 8.94 -5.14
N TYR A 26 9.12 9.09 -5.62
CA TYR A 26 9.90 7.94 -6.12
C TYR A 26 10.27 6.96 -5.02
N ALA A 27 10.66 7.45 -3.84
CA ALA A 27 10.95 6.59 -2.71
C ALA A 27 9.68 5.91 -2.17
N THR A 28 8.53 6.60 -2.17
CA THR A 28 7.23 5.98 -1.84
C THR A 28 6.83 4.91 -2.87
N PHE A 29 7.10 5.14 -4.16
CA PHE A 29 6.89 4.15 -5.21
C PHE A 29 7.83 2.94 -5.07
N THR A 30 9.07 3.13 -4.58
CA THR A 30 9.97 2.01 -4.27
C THR A 30 9.37 1.08 -3.22
N TRP A 31 8.78 1.63 -2.14
CA TRP A 31 8.07 0.82 -1.14
C TRP A 31 6.86 0.10 -1.73
N PHE A 32 6.08 0.76 -2.58
CA PHE A 32 4.99 0.07 -3.30
C PHE A 32 5.49 -1.13 -4.11
N VAL A 33 6.62 -1.01 -4.80
CA VAL A 33 7.21 -2.12 -5.56
C VAL A 33 7.74 -3.23 -4.65
N GLU A 34 8.28 -2.89 -3.49
CA GLU A 34 8.71 -3.86 -2.46
C GLU A 34 7.56 -4.76 -2.02
N GLU A 35 6.41 -4.19 -1.63
CA GLU A 35 5.23 -4.97 -1.22
C GLU A 35 4.64 -5.83 -2.35
N VAL A 36 4.75 -5.37 -3.61
CA VAL A 36 4.37 -6.20 -4.75
C VAL A 36 5.28 -7.43 -4.86
N GLY A 37 6.56 -7.29 -4.49
CA GLY A 37 7.50 -8.41 -4.35
C GLY A 37 7.13 -9.33 -3.20
N GLU A 38 6.82 -8.79 -2.02
CA GLU A 38 6.39 -9.59 -0.87
C GLU A 38 5.09 -10.37 -1.16
N LEU A 39 4.14 -9.73 -1.84
CA LEU A 39 2.92 -10.39 -2.33
C LEU A 39 3.26 -11.54 -3.30
N ALA A 40 4.22 -11.37 -4.20
CA ALA A 40 4.63 -12.43 -5.11
C ALA A 40 5.21 -13.63 -4.34
N ASP A 41 6.04 -13.39 -3.33
CA ASP A 41 6.62 -14.43 -2.47
C ASP A 41 5.54 -15.14 -1.63
N ALA A 42 4.57 -14.40 -1.10
CA ALA A 42 3.42 -14.95 -0.38
C ALA A 42 2.57 -15.87 -1.28
N LEU A 43 2.34 -15.47 -2.54
CA LEU A 43 1.64 -16.28 -3.53
C LEU A 43 2.41 -17.55 -3.89
N LEU A 44 3.73 -17.45 -4.10
CA LEU A 44 4.58 -18.60 -4.41
C LEU A 44 4.65 -19.61 -3.25
N SER A 45 4.63 -19.13 -2.02
CA SER A 45 4.61 -19.96 -0.81
C SER A 45 3.22 -20.52 -0.47
N ASN A 46 2.16 -20.07 -1.15
CA ASN A 46 0.76 -20.44 -0.91
C ASN A 46 0.33 -20.19 0.56
N ASP A 47 0.95 -19.21 1.21
CA ASP A 47 0.65 -18.79 2.58
C ASP A 47 -0.53 -17.82 2.58
N LYS A 48 -1.72 -18.36 2.89
CA LYS A 48 -2.98 -17.60 2.81
C LYS A 48 -3.06 -16.41 3.75
N ASP A 49 -2.34 -16.45 4.87
CA ASP A 49 -2.41 -15.35 5.83
C ASP A 49 -1.47 -14.24 5.39
N LYS A 50 -0.26 -14.57 4.94
CA LYS A 50 0.62 -13.60 4.28
C LYS A 50 -0.01 -12.97 3.05
N ILE A 51 -0.64 -13.76 2.17
CA ILE A 51 -1.29 -13.22 0.97
C ILE A 51 -2.31 -12.12 1.33
N LYS A 52 -3.06 -12.26 2.44
CA LYS A 52 -4.02 -11.23 2.87
C LYS A 52 -3.32 -9.98 3.40
N GLU A 53 -2.23 -10.16 4.12
CA GLU A 53 -1.38 -9.08 4.66
C GLU A 53 -0.79 -8.28 3.50
N GLU A 54 -0.06 -8.94 2.59
CA GLU A 54 0.59 -8.27 1.46
C GLU A 54 -0.42 -7.64 0.49
N LEU A 55 -1.61 -8.22 0.31
CA LEU A 55 -2.67 -7.58 -0.47
C LEU A 55 -3.15 -6.25 0.17
N ALA A 56 -3.20 -6.20 1.49
CA ALA A 56 -3.57 -4.98 2.20
C ALA A 56 -2.45 -3.93 2.10
N ASP A 57 -1.19 -4.35 2.19
CA ASP A 57 -0.04 -3.45 2.06
C ASP A 57 0.09 -2.90 0.64
N VAL A 58 -0.02 -3.75 -0.40
CA VAL A 58 -0.06 -3.29 -1.80
C VAL A 58 -1.19 -2.26 -2.01
N LEU A 59 -2.38 -2.47 -1.44
CA LEU A 59 -3.48 -1.51 -1.52
C LEU A 59 -3.16 -0.20 -0.79
N ALA A 60 -2.58 -0.28 0.40
CA ALA A 60 -2.19 0.87 1.20
C ALA A 60 -1.14 1.72 0.45
N TRP A 61 -0.07 1.10 -0.02
CA TRP A 61 1.00 1.80 -0.74
C TRP A 61 0.56 2.37 -2.08
N LEU A 62 -0.35 1.70 -2.79
CA LEU A 62 -0.99 2.27 -3.98
C LEU A 62 -1.75 3.56 -3.64
N ALA A 63 -2.51 3.57 -2.55
CA ALA A 63 -3.19 4.77 -2.08
C ALA A 63 -2.22 5.87 -1.64
N SER A 64 -1.10 5.52 -0.99
CA SER A 64 -0.02 6.47 -0.69
C SER A 64 0.56 7.12 -1.95
N VAL A 65 0.85 6.34 -2.99
CA VAL A 65 1.30 6.88 -4.29
C VAL A 65 0.22 7.78 -4.90
N ALA A 66 -1.04 7.36 -4.89
CA ALA A 66 -2.16 8.11 -5.42
C ALA A 66 -2.39 9.45 -4.70
N ASN A 67 -2.03 9.57 -3.42
CA ASN A 67 -2.14 10.81 -2.66
C ASN A 67 -1.00 11.81 -2.97
N LEU A 68 0.11 11.35 -3.56
CA LEU A 68 1.25 12.19 -3.93
C LEU A 68 1.19 12.72 -5.38
N VAL A 69 0.18 12.31 -6.15
CA VAL A 69 -0.06 12.72 -7.56
C VAL A 69 -1.38 13.45 -7.71
#